data_AF-A0A9Y2IKS7-F1
#
_entry.id   AF-A0A9Y2IKS7-F1
#
_cell.length_a   1.000
_cell.length_b   1.000
_cell.length_c   1.000
_cell.angle_alpha   90.00
_cell.angle_beta   90.00
_cell.angle_gamma   90.00
#
_symmetry.space_group_name_H-M   'P 1'
#
loop_
_entity.id
_entity.type
_entity.pdbx_description
1 polymer ?
#
loop_
_entity_poly.entity_id
_entity_poly.type
_entity_poly.pdbx_seq_one_letter_code
_entity_poly.pdbx_strand_id
1 'polypeptide(L)'
;MEDHGRGARLVGAVQSRVQLRDRRRSEVAGERLSTQPAFTVTGKVSRNRLVGRGKGLPERFTDHEAGKLQTFPYDYPWSGRGVAQQIGNAIPPRLAAHVLAAALDKDLDDAVLDWCVKQSWKETRKGVEGLAKDRAKASSAGRGLW
;
A
#
# COMPACT_ATOMS: atom_id res chain seq x y z
N MET A 1 0.72 -56.19 38.04
CA MET A 1 1.50 -56.03 36.80
C MET A 1 0.49 -56.02 35.68
N GLU A 2 0.01 -54.83 35.32
CA GLU A 2 -0.79 -54.58 34.13
C GLU A 2 -0.80 -53.06 33.89
N ASP A 3 -0.78 -52.76 32.59
CA ASP A 3 -0.51 -51.52 31.87
C ASP A 3 -1.45 -50.35 32.22
N HIS A 4 -1.19 -49.15 31.67
CA HIS A 4 -2.14 -48.21 31.06
C HIS A 4 -1.48 -46.82 30.94
N GLY A 5 -0.97 -46.53 29.74
CA GLY A 5 -0.36 -45.25 29.41
C GLY A 5 -1.31 -44.09 29.09
N ARG A 6 -0.66 -43.04 28.55
CA ARG A 6 -1.14 -41.85 27.83
C ARG A 6 -1.57 -40.64 28.66
N GLY A 7 -0.88 -39.54 28.38
CA GLY A 7 -1.30 -38.19 28.77
C GLY A 7 -0.50 -37.09 28.08
N ALA A 8 -0.21 -37.22 26.78
CA ALA A 8 0.31 -36.11 25.99
C ALA A 8 -0.73 -34.99 25.94
N ARG A 9 -0.49 -33.89 26.66
CA ARG A 9 -1.31 -32.68 26.56
C ARG A 9 -1.06 -32.02 25.20
N LEU A 10 -1.96 -32.25 24.25
CA LEU A 10 -2.20 -31.33 23.16
C LEU A 10 -2.75 -30.02 23.76
N VAL A 11 -1.91 -28.99 23.86
CA VAL A 11 -2.38 -27.61 24.00
C VAL A 11 -2.90 -27.16 22.63
N GLY A 12 -4.17 -27.47 22.38
CA GLY A 12 -4.90 -27.09 21.18
C GLY A 12 -5.03 -25.57 21.07
N ALA A 13 -4.50 -25.01 19.98
CA ALA A 13 -4.79 -23.66 19.55
C ALA A 13 -6.29 -23.51 19.26
N VAL A 14 -7.02 -22.85 20.15
CA VAL A 14 -8.39 -22.40 19.86
C VAL A 14 -8.29 -21.14 19.00
N GLN A 15 -8.06 -21.32 17.70
CA GLN A 15 -8.32 -20.26 16.73
C GLN A 15 -9.83 -20.15 16.56
N SER A 16 -10.37 -18.94 16.75
CA SER A 16 -11.81 -18.71 16.76
C SER A 16 -12.46 -19.14 15.43
N ARG A 17 -13.64 -19.75 15.52
CA ARG A 17 -14.44 -20.25 14.38
C ARG A 17 -14.81 -19.14 13.37
N VAL A 18 -14.73 -17.87 13.80
CA VAL A 18 -14.88 -16.66 12.98
C VAL A 18 -13.64 -16.45 12.12
N GLN A 19 -12.42 -16.50 12.69
CA GLN A 19 -11.17 -16.35 11.94
C GLN A 19 -10.95 -17.46 10.91
N LEU A 20 -11.35 -18.70 11.23
CA LEU A 20 -11.23 -19.83 10.30
C LEU A 20 -12.20 -19.74 9.11
N ARG A 21 -13.37 -19.10 9.29
CA ARG A 21 -14.33 -18.83 8.21
C ARG A 21 -13.89 -17.68 7.32
N ASP A 22 -13.23 -16.68 7.89
CA ASP A 22 -12.74 -15.50 7.17
C ASP A 22 -11.58 -15.86 6.22
N ARG A 23 -10.67 -16.72 6.68
CA ARG A 23 -9.55 -17.24 5.86
C ARG A 23 -9.98 -17.99 4.59
N ARG A 24 -11.11 -18.72 4.63
CA ARG A 24 -11.62 -19.44 3.45
C ARG A 24 -12.40 -18.57 2.46
N ARG A 25 -12.84 -17.37 2.87
CA ARG A 25 -13.56 -16.44 1.97
C ARG A 25 -12.60 -15.47 1.27
N SER A 26 -11.45 -15.17 1.87
CA SER A 26 -10.38 -14.37 1.28
C SER A 26 -9.65 -15.03 0.09
N GLU A 27 -9.91 -16.31 -0.19
CA GLU A 27 -9.39 -17.02 -1.37
C GLU A 27 -10.24 -16.76 -2.63
N VAL A 28 -11.40 -16.12 -2.50
CA VAL A 28 -12.22 -15.72 -3.66
C VAL A 28 -11.60 -14.47 -4.28
N ALA A 29 -11.08 -14.62 -5.51
CA ALA A 29 -10.52 -13.52 -6.29
C ALA A 29 -11.52 -12.35 -6.37
N GLY A 30 -11.25 -11.28 -5.62
CA GLY A 30 -12.08 -10.08 -5.61
C GLY A 30 -12.61 -9.64 -4.25
N GLU A 31 -12.38 -10.34 -3.14
CA GLU A 31 -12.64 -9.83 -1.78
C GLU A 31 -11.34 -9.79 -0.97
N ARG A 32 -11.07 -8.70 -0.24
CA ARG A 32 -9.86 -8.58 0.60
C ARG A 32 -10.02 -7.68 1.81
N LEU A 33 -9.27 -7.96 2.87
CA LEU A 33 -9.17 -7.09 4.05
C LEU A 33 -8.19 -5.93 3.78
N SER A 34 -8.38 -4.80 4.47
CA SER A 34 -7.44 -3.65 4.38
C SER A 34 -6.04 -3.95 4.93
N THR A 35 -5.91 -5.00 5.76
CA THR A 35 -4.63 -5.45 6.33
C THR A 35 -3.86 -6.40 5.42
N GLN A 36 -4.44 -6.83 4.30
CA GLN A 36 -3.77 -7.67 3.33
C GLN A 36 -3.10 -6.82 2.25
N PRO A 37 -1.95 -7.26 1.72
CA PRO A 37 -1.37 -6.62 0.55
C PRO A 37 -2.36 -6.67 -0.62
N ALA A 38 -2.31 -5.66 -1.49
CA ALA A 38 -3.10 -5.69 -2.69
C ALA A 38 -2.58 -6.78 -3.65
N PHE A 39 -3.50 -7.48 -4.32
CA PHE A 39 -3.20 -8.12 -5.60
C PHE A 39 -2.60 -7.11 -6.57
N THR A 40 -1.88 -7.59 -7.58
CA THR A 40 -1.44 -6.80 -8.72
C THR A 40 -2.60 -5.93 -9.22
N VAL A 41 -2.38 -4.62 -9.24
CA VAL A 41 -3.37 -3.66 -9.69
C VAL A 41 -3.45 -3.76 -11.21
N THR A 42 -4.60 -4.19 -11.71
CA THR A 42 -4.86 -4.33 -13.16
C THR A 42 -5.93 -3.34 -13.59
N GLY A 43 -6.21 -3.27 -14.89
CA GLY A 43 -7.28 -2.41 -15.42
C GLY A 43 -8.70 -2.73 -14.92
N LYS A 44 -8.85 -3.84 -14.20
CA LYS A 44 -10.09 -4.28 -13.58
C LYS A 44 -10.11 -4.07 -12.05
N VAL A 45 -9.20 -3.25 -11.51
CA VAL A 45 -9.08 -3.01 -10.05
C VAL A 45 -10.38 -2.54 -9.40
N SER A 46 -11.26 -1.86 -10.14
CA SER A 46 -12.59 -1.47 -9.68
C SER A 46 -13.49 -2.67 -9.31
N ARG A 47 -13.17 -3.88 -9.80
CA ARG A 47 -13.89 -5.11 -9.45
C ARG A 47 -13.49 -5.67 -8.08
N ASN A 48 -12.39 -5.23 -7.50
CA ASN A 48 -11.94 -5.68 -6.19
C ASN A 48 -12.82 -5.05 -5.10
N ARG A 49 -13.34 -5.89 -4.20
CA ARG A 49 -14.09 -5.51 -3.02
C ARG A 49 -13.21 -5.58 -1.78
N LEU A 50 -13.43 -4.63 -0.89
CA LEU A 50 -12.84 -4.53 0.43
C LEU A 50 -13.87 -4.96 1.46
N VAL A 51 -13.55 -6.01 2.21
CA VAL A 51 -14.37 -6.52 3.30
C VAL A 51 -13.88 -5.96 4.64
N GLY A 52 -14.81 -5.75 5.58
CA GLY A 52 -14.48 -5.26 6.92
C GLY A 52 -14.14 -3.77 7.01
N ARG A 53 -14.50 -2.95 6.00
CA ARG A 53 -14.37 -1.49 6.09
C ARG A 53 -15.34 -0.91 7.12
N GLY A 54 -14.98 0.23 7.72
CA GLY A 54 -15.84 0.98 8.62
C GLY A 54 -17.20 1.34 7.97
N LYS A 55 -18.24 1.43 8.80
CA LYS A 55 -19.61 1.72 8.34
C LYS A 55 -19.64 3.02 7.52
N GLY A 56 -20.25 2.98 6.34
CA GLY A 56 -20.39 4.13 5.43
C GLY A 56 -19.23 4.31 4.44
N LEU A 57 -18.15 3.53 4.54
CA LEU A 57 -17.14 3.50 3.49
C LEU A 57 -17.62 2.63 2.30
N PRO A 58 -17.25 2.96 1.05
CA PRO A 58 -17.59 2.13 -0.11
C PRO A 58 -17.10 0.68 0.06
N GLU A 59 -17.59 -0.26 -0.73
CA GLU A 59 -17.05 -1.64 -0.70
C GLU A 59 -15.91 -1.84 -1.71
N ARG A 60 -15.57 -0.84 -2.52
CA ARG A 60 -14.58 -0.92 -3.61
C ARG A 60 -13.54 0.17 -3.44
N PHE A 61 -12.40 -0.02 -4.11
CA PHE A 61 -11.39 1.04 -4.22
C PHE A 61 -11.95 2.22 -5.01
N THR A 62 -11.73 3.42 -4.51
CA THR A 62 -11.80 4.62 -5.35
C THR A 62 -10.61 4.65 -6.31
N ASP A 63 -10.70 5.44 -7.37
CA ASP A 63 -9.57 5.62 -8.31
C ASP A 63 -8.32 6.16 -7.58
N HIS A 64 -8.51 7.05 -6.61
CA HIS A 64 -7.44 7.57 -5.74
C HIS A 64 -6.79 6.48 -4.89
N GLU A 65 -7.60 5.61 -4.26
CA GLU A 65 -7.06 4.49 -3.48
C GLU A 65 -6.33 3.48 -4.38
N ALA A 66 -6.86 3.19 -5.57
CA ALA A 66 -6.23 2.29 -6.53
C ALA A 66 -4.92 2.86 -7.09
N GLY A 67 -4.86 4.17 -7.40
CA GLY A 67 -3.63 4.86 -7.79
C GLY A 67 -2.57 4.84 -6.68
N LYS A 68 -2.99 4.99 -5.42
CA LYS A 68 -2.08 4.92 -4.26
C LYS A 68 -1.43 3.55 -4.09
N LEU A 69 -2.14 2.47 -4.43
CA LEU A 69 -1.54 1.11 -4.49
C LEU A 69 -0.43 1.02 -5.54
N GLN A 70 -0.52 1.82 -6.61
CA GLN A 70 0.53 1.98 -7.62
C GLN A 70 1.52 3.10 -7.26
N THR A 71 1.52 3.59 -6.02
CA THR A 71 2.45 4.62 -5.50
C THR A 71 2.31 6.01 -6.12
N PHE A 72 1.20 6.29 -6.81
CA PHE A 72 0.84 7.66 -7.19
C PHE A 72 0.44 8.48 -5.96
N PRO A 73 0.68 9.80 -5.96
CA PRO A 73 0.09 10.71 -4.97
C PRO A 73 -1.43 10.54 -4.90
N TYR A 74 -1.99 10.71 -3.70
CA TYR A 74 -3.42 10.45 -3.48
C TYR A 74 -4.32 11.30 -4.38
N ASP A 75 -4.00 12.58 -4.57
CA ASP A 75 -4.71 13.54 -5.43
C ASP A 75 -4.17 13.60 -6.86
N TYR A 76 -3.50 12.54 -7.35
CA TYR A 76 -3.08 12.49 -8.74
C TYR A 76 -4.30 12.71 -9.68
N PRO A 77 -4.19 13.60 -10.68
CA PRO A 77 -5.35 14.14 -11.40
C PRO A 77 -5.76 13.20 -12.53
N TRP A 78 -6.17 11.98 -12.19
CA TRP A 78 -6.77 11.05 -13.13
C TRP A 78 -7.91 11.72 -13.88
N SER A 79 -7.95 11.56 -15.20
CA SER A 79 -8.93 12.24 -16.05
C SER A 79 -9.23 11.45 -17.32
N GLY A 80 -10.28 11.86 -18.03
CA GLY A 80 -10.73 11.19 -19.24
C GLY A 80 -11.48 9.88 -18.96
N ARG A 81 -11.44 8.97 -19.94
CA ARG A 81 -12.17 7.69 -19.89
C ARG A 81 -11.25 6.55 -19.44
N GLY A 82 -11.84 5.52 -18.84
CA GLY A 82 -11.13 4.28 -18.51
C GLY A 82 -10.06 4.45 -17.42
N VAL A 83 -10.30 5.30 -16.42
CA VAL A 83 -9.33 5.59 -15.33
C VAL A 83 -8.80 4.33 -14.66
N ALA A 84 -9.66 3.35 -14.35
CA ALA A 84 -9.21 2.07 -13.81
C ALA A 84 -8.18 1.35 -14.71
N GLN A 85 -8.35 1.42 -16.03
CA GLN A 85 -7.40 0.88 -17.01
C GLN A 85 -6.11 1.68 -17.06
N GLN A 86 -6.19 3.02 -16.96
CA GLN A 86 -5.00 3.88 -16.85
C GLN A 86 -4.16 3.49 -15.63
N ILE A 87 -4.80 3.37 -14.46
CA ILE A 87 -4.17 2.95 -13.20
C ILE A 87 -3.54 1.56 -13.33
N GLY A 88 -4.27 0.61 -13.93
CA GLY A 88 -3.81 -0.76 -14.11
C GLY A 88 -2.63 -0.92 -15.09
N ASN A 89 -2.53 -0.04 -16.08
CA ASN A 89 -1.45 -0.06 -17.08
C ASN A 89 -0.25 0.80 -16.68
N ALA A 90 -0.40 1.67 -15.69
CA ALA A 90 0.65 2.59 -15.28
C ALA A 90 1.84 1.84 -14.67
N ILE A 91 3.04 2.37 -14.92
CA ILE A 91 4.24 2.01 -14.17
C ILE A 91 4.22 2.75 -12.83
N PRO A 92 4.36 2.06 -11.69
CA PRO A 92 4.40 2.71 -10.38
C PRO A 92 5.52 3.76 -10.29
N PRO A 93 5.26 5.01 -9.86
CA PRO A 93 6.28 6.05 -9.78
C PRO A 93 7.52 5.68 -8.96
N ARG A 94 7.37 4.92 -7.86
CA ARG A 94 8.53 4.42 -7.12
C ARG A 94 9.42 3.52 -7.96
N LEU A 95 8.81 2.57 -8.67
CA LEU A 95 9.54 1.66 -9.55
C LEU A 95 10.25 2.45 -10.66
N ALA A 96 9.55 3.39 -11.29
CA ALA A 96 10.12 4.25 -12.32
C ALA A 96 11.33 5.05 -11.80
N ALA A 97 11.25 5.60 -10.58
CA ALA A 97 12.36 6.33 -9.97
C ALA A 97 13.61 5.46 -9.79
N HIS A 98 13.47 4.23 -9.30
CA HIS A 98 14.61 3.30 -9.17
C HIS A 98 15.20 2.91 -10.54
N VAL A 99 14.34 2.65 -11.53
CA VAL A 99 14.79 2.33 -12.90
C VAL A 99 15.58 3.49 -13.50
N LEU A 100 15.06 4.72 -13.36
CA LEU A 100 15.74 5.92 -13.86
C LEU A 100 17.05 6.18 -13.12
N ALA A 101 17.09 6.01 -11.79
CA ALA A 101 18.31 6.15 -11.01
C ALA A 101 19.41 5.19 -11.49
N ALA A 102 19.06 3.92 -11.67
CA ALA A 102 19.99 2.92 -12.20
C ALA A 102 20.43 3.22 -13.65
N ALA A 103 19.51 3.62 -14.51
CA ALA A 103 19.80 3.92 -15.92
C ALA A 103 20.65 5.18 -16.11
N LEU A 104 20.58 6.14 -15.17
CA LEU A 104 21.29 7.41 -15.23
C LEU A 104 22.53 7.46 -14.32
N ASP A 105 22.89 6.33 -13.70
CA ASP A 105 23.98 6.22 -12.71
C ASP A 105 23.85 7.30 -11.61
N LYS A 106 22.67 7.36 -11.01
CA LYS A 106 22.34 8.27 -9.91
C LYS A 106 22.02 7.50 -8.65
N ASP A 107 22.47 8.02 -7.52
CA ASP A 107 22.00 7.58 -6.22
C ASP A 107 20.59 8.09 -5.95
N LEU A 108 19.74 7.20 -5.43
CA LEU A 108 18.38 7.52 -5.01
C LEU A 108 18.27 7.34 -3.50
N ASP A 109 17.93 8.40 -2.79
CA ASP A 109 17.65 8.33 -1.35
C ASP A 109 16.21 7.82 -1.14
N ASP A 110 16.09 6.57 -0.67
CA ASP A 110 14.82 5.92 -0.40
C ASP A 110 13.97 6.65 0.64
N ALA A 111 14.59 7.27 1.65
CA ALA A 111 13.85 8.01 2.66
C ALA A 111 13.25 9.30 2.09
N VAL A 112 13.95 9.95 1.15
CA VAL A 112 13.39 11.08 0.39
C VAL A 112 12.28 10.60 -0.53
N LEU A 113 12.47 9.50 -1.26
CA LEU A 113 11.45 8.94 -2.15
C LEU A 113 10.17 8.55 -1.40
N ASP A 114 10.30 7.84 -0.27
CA ASP A 114 9.23 7.48 0.68
C ASP A 114 8.41 8.68 1.13
N TRP A 115 9.10 9.79 1.37
CA TRP A 115 8.45 11.01 1.79
C TRP A 115 7.74 11.70 0.62
N CYS A 116 8.38 11.79 -0.55
CA CYS A 116 7.81 12.38 -1.76
C CYS A 116 6.51 11.69 -2.18
N VAL A 117 6.46 10.35 -2.14
CA VAL A 117 5.23 9.60 -2.51
C VAL A 117 4.07 9.79 -1.53
N LYS A 118 4.33 10.32 -0.33
CA LYS A 118 3.28 10.65 0.66
C LYS A 118 2.73 12.06 0.48
N GLN A 119 3.40 12.92 -0.29
CA GLN A 119 2.96 14.29 -0.53
C GLN A 119 1.83 14.32 -1.56
N SER A 120 1.12 15.45 -1.63
CA SER A 120 0.11 15.64 -2.66
C SER A 120 0.77 15.88 -4.03
N TRP A 121 0.08 15.49 -5.11
CA TRP A 121 0.42 15.86 -6.48
C TRP A 121 0.46 17.37 -6.64
N LYS A 122 -0.51 18.10 -6.07
CA LYS A 122 -0.57 19.56 -6.17
C LYS A 122 0.72 20.23 -5.71
N GLU A 123 1.33 19.72 -4.64
CA GLU A 123 2.58 20.21 -4.06
C GLU A 123 3.81 19.72 -4.84
N THR A 124 3.81 18.48 -5.33
CA THR A 124 5.00 17.85 -5.95
C THR A 124 5.09 17.97 -7.46
N ARG A 125 4.02 18.37 -8.17
CA ARG A 125 3.97 18.36 -9.65
C ARG A 125 5.04 19.21 -10.37
N LYS A 126 5.70 20.14 -9.67
CA LYS A 126 6.78 20.98 -10.20
C LYS A 126 8.18 20.44 -9.89
N GLY A 127 8.27 19.25 -9.30
CA GLY A 127 9.51 18.68 -8.77
C GLY A 127 9.60 18.81 -7.25
N VAL A 128 10.48 18.00 -6.67
CA VAL A 128 10.62 17.82 -5.22
C VAL A 128 11.82 18.55 -4.63
N GLU A 129 12.58 19.32 -5.42
CA GLU A 129 13.80 19.99 -4.95
C GLU A 129 13.55 21.00 -3.83
N GLY A 130 12.50 21.84 -3.94
CA GLY A 130 12.14 22.80 -2.87
C GLY A 130 11.69 22.09 -1.61
N LEU A 131 10.85 21.08 -1.79
CA LEU A 131 10.31 20.19 -0.76
C LEU A 131 11.43 19.43 0.01
N ALA A 132 12.45 18.92 -0.69
CA ALA A 132 13.60 18.26 -0.08
C ALA A 132 14.51 19.24 0.69
N LYS A 133 14.71 20.46 0.15
CA LYS A 133 15.47 21.53 0.81
C LYS A 133 14.80 21.99 2.11
N ASP A 134 13.48 22.11 2.12
CA ASP A 134 12.71 22.49 3.30
C ASP A 134 12.84 21.46 4.44
N ARG A 135 12.85 20.16 4.09
CA ARG A 135 13.13 19.07 5.05
C ARG A 135 14.56 19.13 5.60
N ALA A 136 15.55 19.35 4.75
CA ALA A 136 16.95 19.46 5.18
C ALA A 136 17.14 20.64 6.15
N LYS A 137 16.47 21.76 5.88
CA LYS A 137 16.45 22.95 6.75
C LYS A 137 15.72 22.70 8.08
N ALA A 138 14.60 22.01 8.07
CA ALA A 138 13.88 21.65 9.30
C ALA A 138 14.69 20.68 10.18
N SER A 139 15.42 19.75 9.56
CA SER A 139 16.27 18.77 10.25
C SER A 139 17.57 19.36 10.81
N SER A 140 18.06 20.47 10.25
CA SER A 140 19.22 21.22 10.78
C SER A 140 18.83 22.19 11.90
N ALA A 141 17.64 22.78 11.85
CA ALA A 141 17.14 23.69 12.89
C ALA A 141 16.88 22.99 14.24
N GLY A 142 16.58 21.69 14.25
CA GLY A 142 16.35 20.91 15.47
C GLY A 142 17.62 20.47 16.22
N ARG A 143 18.82 20.73 15.69
CA ARG A 143 20.11 20.31 16.30
C ARG A 143 20.85 21.42 17.07
N GLY A 144 20.21 22.58 17.27
CA GLY A 144 20.85 23.76 17.88
C GLY A 144 20.32 24.18 19.26
N LEU A 145 19.57 23.32 19.95
CA LEU A 145 18.99 23.64 21.26
C LEU A 145 19.21 22.49 22.26
N TRP A 146 20.46 22.18 22.58
CA TRP A 146 20.90 21.60 23.86
C TRP A 146 22.39 21.94 24.05
#